data_AF-A0A6C0JY66-F1
#
_entry.id   AF-A0A6C0JY66-F1
#
_cell.length_a   1.000
_cell.length_b   1.000
_cell.length_c   1.000
_cell.angle_alpha   90.00
_cell.angle_beta   90.00
_cell.angle_gamma   90.00
#
_symmetry.space_group_name_H-M   'P 1'
#
loop_
_entity.id
_entity.type
_entity.pdbx_description
1 polymer ?
#
loop_
_entity_poly.entity_id
_entity_poly.type
_entity_poly.pdbx_seq_one_letter_code
_entity_poly.pdbx_strand_id
1 'polypeptide(L)'
;MKLVSVTKSSRPKKKLMAIFLHKGKYTTVHFGGEGYNDYTKYYKQNKVLAEEMKRRYLIRHTSNENWNDVTSAGALSRWILWNKPTITASINDFKRKYNL
;
A
#
# COMPACT_ATOMS: atom_id res chain seq x y z
N MET A 1 13.36 8.43 -8.38
CA MET A 1 13.17 7.13 -7.70
C MET A 1 12.12 6.39 -8.49
N LYS A 2 12.25 5.08 -8.73
CA LYS A 2 11.34 4.34 -9.61
C LYS A 2 10.67 3.19 -8.87
N LEU A 3 9.35 3.05 -8.98
CA LEU A 3 8.65 1.84 -8.51
C LEU A 3 8.71 0.78 -9.60
N VAL A 4 9.56 -0.23 -9.39
CA VAL A 4 9.84 -1.29 -10.37
C VAL A 4 8.70 -2.30 -10.39
N SER A 5 8.34 -2.86 -9.24
CA SER A 5 7.30 -3.88 -9.15
C SER A 5 6.65 -3.91 -7.77
N VAL A 6 5.42 -4.42 -7.72
CA VAL A 6 4.70 -4.74 -6.49
C VAL A 6 4.15 -6.15 -6.65
N THR A 7 4.61 -7.08 -5.81
CA THR A 7 4.27 -8.51 -5.90
C THR A 7 4.00 -9.08 -4.52
N LYS A 8 3.58 -10.35 -4.44
CA LYS A 8 3.41 -11.05 -3.16
C LYS A 8 4.73 -11.04 -2.40
N SER A 9 4.67 -10.76 -1.10
CA SER A 9 5.85 -10.75 -0.25
C SER A 9 6.42 -12.17 -0.07
N SER A 10 7.75 -12.28 -0.02
CA SER A 10 8.49 -13.50 0.33
C SER A 10 8.54 -13.73 1.84
N ARG A 11 8.22 -12.70 2.65
CA ARG A 11 8.10 -12.84 4.11
C ARG A 11 6.70 -13.32 4.47
N PRO A 12 6.56 -14.38 5.29
CA PRO A 12 5.26 -15.00 5.59
C PRO A 12 4.31 -14.09 6.38
N LYS A 13 4.84 -13.15 7.17
CA LYS A 13 4.04 -12.21 7.95
C LYS A 13 3.58 -10.98 7.16
N LYS A 14 4.01 -10.85 5.90
CA LYS A 14 3.75 -9.66 5.06
C LYS A 14 3.01 -10.06 3.81
N LYS A 15 2.14 -9.17 3.34
CA LYS A 15 1.23 -9.43 2.22
C LYS A 15 1.88 -9.17 0.88
N LEU A 16 2.42 -7.97 0.71
CA LEU A 16 3.03 -7.51 -0.54
C LEU A 16 4.44 -7.00 -0.28
N MET A 17 5.25 -7.00 -1.33
CA MET A 17 6.52 -6.29 -1.38
C MET A 17 6.52 -5.33 -2.55
N ALA A 18 7.18 -4.18 -2.39
CA ALA A 18 7.46 -3.24 -3.44
C ALA A 18 8.96 -3.16 -3.65
N ILE A 19 9.40 -3.17 -4.90
CA ILE A 19 10.80 -3.00 -5.28
C ILE A 19 10.97 -1.61 -5.87
N PHE A 20 11.85 -0.82 -5.27
CA PHE A 20 12.23 0.51 -5.73
C PHE A 20 13.63 0.50 -6.30
N LEU A 21 13.86 1.32 -7.33
CA LEU A 21 15.18 1.61 -7.86
C LEU A 21 15.51 3.09 -7.59
N HIS A 22 16.61 3.33 -6.89
CA HIS A 22 17.12 4.68 -6.62
C HIS A 22 18.64 4.71 -6.77
N LYS A 23 19.15 5.55 -7.69
CA LYS A 23 20.59 5.70 -7.96
C LYS A 23 21.32 4.36 -8.20
N GLY A 24 20.72 3.46 -8.99
CA GLY A 24 21.29 2.14 -9.27
C GLY A 24 21.12 1.10 -8.16
N LYS A 25 20.60 1.48 -6.99
CA LYS A 25 20.35 0.58 -5.86
C LYS A 25 18.89 0.14 -5.81
N TYR A 26 18.69 -1.18 -5.68
CA TYR A 26 17.37 -1.76 -5.45
C TYR A 26 17.06 -1.80 -3.95
N THR A 27 15.86 -1.38 -3.58
CA THR A 27 15.34 -1.44 -2.21
C THR A 27 14.00 -2.18 -2.22
N THR A 28 13.92 -3.25 -1.43
CA THR A 28 12.68 -4.02 -1.27
C THR A 28 12.01 -3.65 0.04
N VAL A 29 10.74 -3.26 -0.02
CA VAL A 29 9.94 -2.89 1.14
C VAL A 29 8.76 -3.83 1.26
N HIS A 30 8.65 -4.52 2.39
CA HIS A 30 7.55 -5.45 2.66
C HIS A 30 6.46 -4.76 3.49
N PHE A 31 5.21 -4.84 3.03
CA PHE A 31 4.09 -4.10 3.61
C PHE A 31 2.77 -4.90 3.57
N GLY A 32 1.79 -4.44 4.36
CA GLY A 32 0.56 -5.18 4.65
C GLY A 32 0.81 -6.40 5.55
N GLY A 33 -0.11 -6.66 6.48
CA GLY A 33 -0.10 -7.91 7.26
C GLY A 33 -0.72 -9.05 6.46
N GLU A 34 -0.05 -10.21 6.45
CA GLU A 34 -0.66 -11.42 5.87
C GLU A 34 -1.89 -11.85 6.68
N GLY A 35 -2.92 -12.37 6.01
CA GLY A 35 -4.19 -12.76 6.64
C GLY A 35 -5.16 -11.59 6.91
N TYR A 36 -4.66 -10.34 7.00
CA TYR A 36 -5.53 -9.19 7.24
C TYR A 36 -6.31 -8.75 5.99
N ASN A 37 -7.48 -8.16 6.26
CA ASN A 37 -8.29 -7.51 5.26
C ASN A 37 -7.76 -6.12 4.92
N ASP A 38 -7.99 -5.71 3.68
CA ASP A 38 -7.65 -4.39 3.15
C ASP A 38 -8.85 -3.84 2.39
N TYR A 39 -8.74 -2.60 1.91
CA TYR A 39 -9.82 -1.94 1.20
C TYR A 39 -10.26 -2.75 -0.03
N THR A 40 -9.33 -3.41 -0.74
CA THR A 40 -9.69 -4.21 -1.92
C THR A 40 -10.56 -5.41 -1.58
N LYS A 41 -10.30 -6.09 -0.46
CA LYS A 41 -11.13 -7.19 0.03
C LYS A 41 -12.49 -6.69 0.53
N TYR A 42 -12.52 -5.63 1.33
CA TYR A 42 -13.78 -5.07 1.82
C TYR A 42 -14.64 -4.53 0.69
N TYR A 43 -14.05 -3.90 -0.32
CA TYR A 43 -14.79 -3.35 -1.46
C TYR A 43 -15.51 -4.43 -2.25
N LYS A 44 -14.89 -5.61 -2.42
CA LYS A 44 -15.53 -6.78 -3.04
C LYS A 44 -16.72 -7.31 -2.24
N GLN A 45 -16.71 -7.12 -0.92
CA GLN A 45 -17.82 -7.53 -0.05
C GLN A 45 -18.92 -6.48 -0.05
N ASN A 46 -18.58 -5.24 0.27
CA ASN A 46 -19.51 -4.12 0.36
C ASN A 46 -18.74 -2.79 0.31
N LYS A 47 -19.10 -1.91 -0.63
CA LYS A 47 -18.48 -0.60 -0.80
C LYS A 47 -18.62 0.31 0.44
N VAL A 48 -19.78 0.33 1.09
CA VAL A 48 -20.03 1.14 2.29
C VAL A 48 -19.12 0.68 3.43
N LEU A 49 -19.02 -0.64 3.65
CA LEU A 49 -18.11 -1.23 4.63
C LEU A 49 -16.64 -0.87 4.32
N ALA A 50 -16.25 -0.91 3.05
CA ALA A 50 -14.89 -0.58 2.64
C ALA A 50 -14.52 0.87 2.97
N GLU A 51 -15.41 1.83 2.69
CA GLU A 51 -15.19 3.23 3.04
C GLU A 51 -15.11 3.44 4.56
N GLU A 52 -15.96 2.76 5.33
CA GLU A 52 -15.90 2.83 6.78
C GLU A 52 -14.58 2.27 7.33
N MET A 53 -14.16 1.09 6.87
CA MET A 53 -12.91 0.45 7.28
C MET A 53 -11.70 1.29 6.87
N LYS A 54 -11.74 1.92 5.69
CA LYS A 54 -10.72 2.87 5.24
C LYS A 54 -10.64 4.06 6.18
N ARG A 55 -11.77 4.68 6.55
CA ARG A 55 -11.80 5.78 7.51
C ARG A 55 -11.18 5.38 8.86
N ARG A 56 -11.56 4.21 9.39
CA ARG A 56 -10.98 3.67 10.64
C ARG A 56 -9.47 3.40 10.51
N TYR A 57 -9.03 2.84 9.38
CA TYR A 57 -7.61 2.63 9.11
C TYR A 57 -6.85 3.96 9.11
N LEU A 58 -7.36 4.96 8.39
CA LEU A 58 -6.76 6.29 8.30
C LEU A 58 -6.64 6.94 9.67
N ILE A 59 -7.72 6.94 10.47
CA ILE A 59 -7.71 7.52 11.83
C ILE A 59 -6.61 6.90 12.70
N ARG A 60 -6.46 5.56 12.68
CA ARG A 60 -5.43 4.87 13.48
C ARG A 60 -4.01 5.20 13.05
N HIS A 61 -3.79 5.54 11.79
CA HIS A 61 -2.44 5.74 11.22
C HIS A 61 -2.10 7.21 10.97
N THR A 62 -3.07 8.13 11.07
CA THR A 62 -2.85 9.58 10.92
C THR A 62 -1.80 10.10 11.91
N SER A 63 -1.79 9.62 13.15
CA SER A 63 -0.92 10.14 14.21
C SER A 63 0.53 9.66 14.13
N ASN A 64 0.77 8.49 13.52
CA ASN A 64 2.04 7.76 13.67
C ASN A 64 2.80 7.51 12.36
N GLU A 65 2.19 7.72 11.18
CA GLU A 65 2.84 7.42 9.90
C GLU A 65 3.29 8.68 9.16
N ASN A 66 4.58 8.74 8.84
CA ASN A 66 5.14 9.76 7.96
C ASN A 66 4.79 9.42 6.50
N TRP A 67 3.66 9.95 6.02
CA TRP A 67 3.17 9.75 4.66
C TRP A 67 4.04 10.38 3.56
N ASN A 68 5.02 11.20 3.93
CA ASN A 68 5.97 11.81 3.00
C ASN A 68 7.07 10.84 2.58
N ASP A 69 7.37 9.82 3.39
CA ASP A 69 8.25 8.74 2.96
C ASP A 69 7.44 7.68 2.19
N VAL A 70 7.41 7.84 0.87
CA VAL A 70 6.73 6.95 -0.08
C VAL A 70 7.35 5.54 -0.14
N THR A 71 8.55 5.35 0.42
CA THR A 71 9.19 4.03 0.56
C THR A 71 8.96 3.38 1.91
N SER A 72 8.21 4.01 2.82
CA SER A 72 7.83 3.40 4.09
C SER A 72 6.75 2.33 3.91
N ALA A 73 6.77 1.30 4.76
CA ALA A 73 5.74 0.26 4.75
C ALA A 73 4.34 0.81 5.07
N GLY A 74 4.25 1.88 5.86
CA GLY A 74 3.01 2.59 6.18
C GLY A 74 2.43 3.30 4.96
N ALA A 75 3.24 4.13 4.29
CA ALA A 75 2.83 4.81 3.07
C ALA A 75 2.38 3.81 1.99
N LEU A 76 3.13 2.72 1.78
CA LEU A 76 2.73 1.69 0.83
C LEU A 76 1.43 1.00 1.20
N SER A 77 1.22 0.71 2.49
CA SER A 77 -0.05 0.13 2.95
C SER A 77 -1.21 1.08 2.67
N ARG A 78 -1.06 2.38 2.96
CA ARG A 78 -2.10 3.37 2.64
C ARG A 78 -2.37 3.48 1.14
N TRP A 79 -1.32 3.72 0.35
CA TRP A 79 -1.48 4.07 -1.06
C TRP A 79 -1.77 2.87 -1.95
N ILE A 80 -1.33 1.67 -1.58
CA ILE A 80 -1.53 0.46 -2.38
C ILE A 80 -2.72 -0.36 -1.86
N LEU A 81 -2.83 -0.58 -0.54
CA LEU A 81 -3.86 -1.45 0.03
C LEU A 81 -5.14 -0.70 0.45
N TRP A 82 -5.06 0.58 0.81
CA TRP A 82 -6.18 1.37 1.35
C TRP A 82 -6.61 2.56 0.48
N ASN A 83 -6.16 2.63 -0.78
CA ASN A 83 -6.45 3.76 -1.66
C ASN A 83 -7.62 3.50 -2.61
N LYS A 84 -7.47 2.54 -3.54
CA LYS A 84 -8.42 2.21 -4.61
C LYS A 84 -8.93 0.77 -4.50
N PRO A 85 -10.07 0.43 -5.16
CA PRO A 85 -10.71 -0.88 -5.06
C PRO A 85 -9.86 -2.07 -5.52
N THR A 86 -8.87 -1.80 -6.38
CA THR A 86 -7.95 -2.81 -6.89
C THR A 86 -6.52 -2.37 -6.66
N ILE A 87 -5.63 -3.34 -6.40
CA ILE A 87 -4.20 -3.10 -6.20
C ILE A 87 -3.59 -2.41 -7.42
N THR A 88 -3.96 -2.83 -8.64
CA THR A 88 -3.48 -2.22 -9.88
C THR A 88 -3.87 -0.74 -10.00
N ALA A 89 -5.13 -0.40 -9.69
CA ALA A 89 -5.58 0.99 -9.72
C ALA A 89 -4.83 1.83 -8.66
N SER A 90 -4.62 1.25 -7.47
CA SER A 90 -3.85 1.89 -6.41
C SER A 90 -2.38 2.13 -6.82
N ILE A 91 -1.73 1.17 -7.48
CA ILE A 91 -0.35 1.31 -7.97
C ILE A 91 -0.24 2.41 -9.02
N ASN A 92 -1.16 2.45 -9.98
CA ASN A 92 -1.17 3.48 -11.02
C ASN A 92 -1.37 4.88 -10.43
N ASP A 93 -2.29 5.01 -9.47
CA ASP A 93 -2.53 6.26 -8.75
C ASP A 93 -1.30 6.68 -7.94
N PHE A 94 -0.64 5.73 -7.28
CA PHE A 94 0.58 5.96 -6.51
C PHE A 94 1.75 6.42 -7.39
N LYS A 95 1.98 5.76 -8.53
CA LYS A 95 3.00 6.17 -9.52
C LYS A 95 2.76 7.58 -10.04
N ARG A 96 1.51 7.88 -10.42
CA ARG A 96 1.12 9.22 -10.90
C ARG A 96 1.30 10.29 -9.82
N LYS A 97 0.91 9.99 -8.58
CA LYS A 97 0.96 10.95 -7.48
C LYS A 97 2.38 11.34 -7.08
N TYR A 98 3.31 10.39 -7.13
CA TYR A 98 4.68 10.58 -6.64
C TYR A 98 5.74 10.58 -7.74
N ASN A 99 5.31 10.56 -9.01
CA ASN A 99 6.16 10.54 -10.19
C ASN A 99 7.24 9.42 -10.13
N LEU A 100 6.79 8.19 -9.86
CA LEU A 100 7.60 6.98 -9.64
C LEU A 100 7.60 6.00 -10.83
#